data_AF-A0A7Y7TD32-F1
#
_entry.id   AF-A0A7Y7TD32-F1
#
_cell.length_a   1.000
_cell.length_b   1.000
_cell.length_c   1.000
_cell.angle_alpha   90.00
_cell.angle_beta   90.00
_cell.angle_gamma   90.00
#
_symmetry.space_group_name_H-M   'P 1'
#
loop_
_entity.id
_entity.type
_entity.pdbx_description
1 polymer ?
#
loop_
_entity_poly.entity_id
_entity_poly.type
_entity_poly.pdbx_seq_one_letter_code
_entity_poly.pdbx_strand_id
1 'polypeptide(L)'
;MRDQVNRTPLIVGLSFLSLIIGVAWYLVPHPVVVIVLAFIPLGALFVINKAFWFVLLFVVFSFFRIHEALPQLYPLKIPLLLSMGALSALLWHSLVSRELKIFWHHSFNWLAIFWVLTTIGVVFASNRPIALAEFTGVYWKIIVMTLAIAWLVNTTENLAKTAMTIIYAGALVSAIAVYNSINGIGLVEGSRVTIGRDFGSMLGDPNDLSLVLMFPLAFTISQASTPGISYFKRIISALVCVLLLAAIIATQSRGGLLGCIAVIGIFAWKLVRSKVLLISLGSVAAVVLYLVAGISDRASGGAAEQGIDESAMGRIYAWEAAIKMAIDNPLTGVGLNNFFSNYFFYSSHWDGLNHAVHSTWFGVLAETGFIGLIVFVILIVSLIKTSRATLARLSNCTTHVPPELNAVAYAVYAGLIGTIVSGTFLTQGFNWPIYILAALTVCVSNVSQTACQNEKS
;
A
#
# COMPACT_ATOMS: atom_id res chain seq x y z
N MET A 1 48.89 21.50 -27.22
CA MET A 1 49.33 20.68 -26.06
C MET A 1 48.26 19.63 -25.83
N ARG A 2 48.61 18.33 -25.93
CA ARG A 2 47.68 17.21 -25.69
C ARG A 2 47.68 16.91 -24.19
N ASP A 3 46.52 17.02 -23.55
CA ASP A 3 46.35 16.60 -22.15
C ASP A 3 46.68 15.11 -22.02
N GLN A 4 47.72 14.79 -21.25
CA GLN A 4 48.02 13.41 -20.86
C GLN A 4 46.99 12.97 -19.82
N VAL A 5 46.01 12.17 -20.27
CA VAL A 5 45.03 11.53 -19.38
C VAL A 5 45.77 10.63 -18.40
N ASN A 6 45.71 10.96 -17.10
CA ASN A 6 46.30 10.17 -16.02
C ASN A 6 45.61 8.79 -15.94
N ARG A 7 46.28 7.73 -16.41
CA ARG A 7 45.74 6.35 -16.49
C ARG A 7 45.91 5.53 -15.22
N THR A 8 46.65 6.03 -14.25
CA THR A 8 46.95 5.32 -12.99
C THR A 8 45.72 4.82 -12.23
N PRO A 9 44.61 5.59 -12.07
CA PRO A 9 43.43 5.09 -11.38
C PRO A 9 42.71 3.97 -12.15
N LEU A 10 42.76 4.01 -13.49
CA LEU A 10 42.21 2.94 -14.34
C LEU A 10 43.00 1.64 -14.17
N ILE A 11 44.33 1.72 -14.15
CA ILE A 11 45.22 0.56 -14.00
C ILE A 11 45.04 -0.07 -12.61
N VAL A 12 45.02 0.74 -11.54
CA VAL A 12 44.79 0.27 -10.18
C VAL A 12 43.43 -0.41 -10.04
N GLY A 13 42.38 0.19 -10.63
CA GLY A 13 41.03 -0.39 -10.62
C GLY A 13 40.95 -1.73 -11.35
N LEU A 14 41.57 -1.84 -12.53
CA LEU A 14 41.62 -3.08 -13.30
C LEU A 14 42.40 -4.18 -12.56
N SER A 15 43.57 -3.86 -12.00
CA SER A 15 44.37 -4.82 -11.23
C SER A 15 43.64 -5.34 -9.99
N PHE A 16 42.92 -4.46 -9.28
CA PHE A 16 42.11 -4.85 -8.12
C PHE A 16 40.93 -5.76 -8.52
N LEU A 17 40.25 -5.45 -9.62
CA LEU A 17 39.17 -6.28 -10.15
C LEU A 17 39.68 -7.67 -10.58
N SER A 18 40.82 -7.72 -11.26
CA SER A 18 41.47 -8.98 -11.64
C SER A 18 41.87 -9.83 -10.43
N LEU A 19 42.35 -9.19 -9.36
CA LEU A 19 42.67 -9.87 -8.10
C LEU A 19 41.42 -10.48 -7.46
N ILE A 20 40.30 -9.74 -7.39
CA ILE A 20 39.03 -10.23 -6.87
C ILE A 20 38.54 -11.45 -7.67
N ILE A 21 38.60 -11.37 -9.01
CA ILE A 21 38.19 -12.48 -9.88
C ILE A 21 39.10 -13.70 -9.66
N GLY A 22 40.41 -13.51 -9.54
CA GLY A 22 41.37 -14.58 -9.27
C GLY A 22 41.13 -15.27 -7.92
N VAL A 23 40.87 -14.49 -6.86
CA VAL A 23 40.56 -15.02 -5.52
C VAL A 23 39.22 -15.77 -5.52
N ALA A 24 38.19 -15.21 -6.17
CA ALA A 24 36.88 -15.86 -6.27
C ALA A 24 36.96 -17.19 -7.05
N TRP A 25 37.76 -17.25 -8.13
CA TRP A 25 38.01 -18.47 -8.87
C TRP A 25 38.76 -19.53 -8.05
N TYR A 26 39.74 -19.10 -7.24
CA TYR A 26 40.48 -20.00 -6.37
C TYR A 26 39.57 -20.67 -5.33
N LEU A 27 38.63 -19.91 -4.75
CA LEU A 27 37.69 -20.42 -3.74
C LEU A 27 36.58 -21.28 -4.34
N VAL A 28 36.10 -20.93 -5.55
CA VAL A 28 35.03 -21.66 -6.24
C VAL A 28 35.40 -21.78 -7.73
N PRO A 29 36.14 -22.83 -8.12
CA PRO A 29 36.62 -23.01 -9.49
C PRO A 29 35.51 -23.53 -10.40
N HIS A 30 34.51 -22.68 -10.64
CA HIS A 30 33.35 -23.00 -11.46
C HIS A 30 33.15 -21.91 -12.53
N PRO A 31 32.97 -22.26 -13.82
CA PRO A 31 32.83 -21.29 -14.92
C PRO A 31 31.75 -20.22 -14.69
N VAL A 32 30.68 -20.58 -14.00
CA VAL A 32 29.57 -19.66 -13.64
C VAL A 32 30.05 -18.49 -12.77
N VAL A 33 31.07 -18.67 -11.92
CA VAL A 33 31.58 -17.60 -11.05
C VAL A 33 32.14 -16.44 -11.86
N VAL A 34 32.91 -16.74 -12.91
CA VAL A 34 33.47 -15.70 -13.81
C VAL A 34 32.37 -14.99 -14.57
N ILE A 35 31.37 -15.73 -15.05
CA ILE A 35 30.20 -15.17 -15.73
C ILE A 35 29.46 -14.21 -14.80
N VAL A 36 29.12 -14.65 -13.58
CA VAL A 36 28.42 -13.82 -12.59
C VAL A 36 29.23 -12.57 -12.26
N LEU A 37 30.52 -12.70 -11.97
CA LEU A 37 31.39 -11.56 -11.67
C LEU A 37 31.48 -10.56 -12.82
N ALA A 38 31.49 -11.02 -14.08
CA ALA A 38 31.48 -10.16 -15.26
C ALA A 38 30.15 -9.39 -15.41
N PHE A 39 29.02 -9.99 -15.02
CA PHE A 39 27.71 -9.36 -15.10
C PHE A 39 27.35 -8.49 -13.89
N ILE A 40 28.03 -8.63 -12.74
CA ILE A 40 27.76 -7.81 -11.53
C ILE A 40 27.83 -6.30 -11.82
N PRO A 41 28.87 -5.75 -12.47
CA PRO A 41 28.93 -4.32 -12.78
C PRO A 41 27.79 -3.86 -13.68
N LEU A 42 27.42 -4.68 -14.69
CA LEU A 42 26.30 -4.40 -15.58
C LEU A 42 24.97 -4.41 -14.83
N GLY A 43 24.78 -5.38 -13.93
CA GLY A 43 23.62 -5.46 -13.05
C GLY A 43 23.53 -4.27 -12.10
N ALA A 44 24.64 -3.86 -11.49
CA ALA A 44 24.70 -2.69 -10.61
C ALA A 44 24.34 -1.40 -11.37
N LEU A 45 24.92 -1.19 -12.55
CA LEU A 45 24.59 -0.06 -13.42
C LEU A 45 23.10 -0.07 -13.82
N PHE A 46 22.55 -1.25 -14.13
CA PHE A 46 21.13 -1.39 -14.44
C PHE A 46 20.24 -1.00 -13.25
N VAL A 47 20.56 -1.51 -12.05
CA VAL A 47 19.83 -1.23 -10.81
C VAL A 47 19.82 0.27 -10.51
N ILE A 48 20.99 0.91 -10.57
CA ILE A 48 21.14 2.36 -10.35
C ILE A 48 20.29 3.12 -11.38
N ASN A 49 20.48 2.86 -12.67
CA ASN A 49 19.76 3.58 -13.73
C ASN A 49 18.23 3.35 -13.74
N LYS A 50 17.75 2.29 -13.08
CA LYS A 50 16.33 1.93 -13.02
C LYS A 50 15.74 2.04 -11.62
N ALA A 51 16.32 2.86 -10.74
CA ALA A 51 15.89 3.06 -9.36
C ALA A 51 14.36 3.22 -9.18
N PHE A 52 13.73 4.05 -10.02
CA PHE A 52 12.27 4.23 -10.04
C PHE A 52 11.50 2.92 -10.16
N TRP A 53 11.90 2.04 -11.09
CA TRP A 53 11.23 0.77 -11.31
C TRP A 53 11.47 -0.22 -10.19
N PHE A 54 12.68 -0.26 -9.61
CA PHE A 54 12.95 -1.12 -8.47
C PHE A 54 12.09 -0.76 -7.25
N VAL A 55 11.96 0.54 -6.94
CA VAL A 55 11.09 0.99 -5.84
C VAL A 55 9.62 0.74 -6.17
N LEU A 56 9.15 1.11 -7.36
CA LEU A 56 7.76 0.91 -7.75
C LEU A 56 7.37 -0.57 -7.78
N LEU A 57 8.18 -1.42 -8.39
CA LEU A 57 7.91 -2.86 -8.46
C LEU A 57 8.04 -3.50 -7.08
N PHE A 58 8.97 -3.08 -6.23
CA PHE A 58 9.05 -3.58 -4.86
C PHE A 58 7.73 -3.36 -4.11
N VAL A 59 7.20 -2.14 -4.18
CA VAL A 59 5.94 -1.76 -3.53
C VAL A 59 4.79 -2.54 -4.14
N VAL A 60 4.73 -2.66 -5.47
CA VAL A 60 3.68 -3.41 -6.16
C VAL A 60 3.71 -4.89 -5.81
N PHE A 61 4.88 -5.53 -5.82
CA PHE A 61 5.02 -6.95 -5.45
C PHE A 61 4.74 -7.20 -3.96
N SER A 62 5.03 -6.24 -3.08
CA SER A 62 4.80 -6.37 -1.64
C SER A 62 3.36 -6.07 -1.25
N PHE A 63 2.74 -5.06 -1.85
CA PHE A 63 1.38 -4.64 -1.55
C PHE A 63 0.34 -5.54 -2.23
N PHE A 64 0.47 -5.77 -3.55
CA PHE A 64 -0.43 -6.67 -4.29
C PHE A 64 -0.05 -8.14 -4.15
N ARG A 65 1.04 -8.46 -3.44
CA ARG A 65 1.51 -9.82 -3.19
C ARG A 65 1.55 -10.68 -4.47
N ILE A 66 1.98 -10.10 -5.59
CA ILE A 66 1.94 -10.77 -6.92
C ILE A 66 2.67 -12.12 -6.90
N HIS A 67 3.77 -12.19 -6.17
CA HIS A 67 4.57 -13.40 -5.99
C HIS A 67 3.87 -14.50 -5.17
N GLU A 68 2.86 -14.16 -4.38
CA GLU A 68 1.99 -15.10 -3.67
C GLU A 68 0.76 -15.43 -4.52
N ALA A 69 0.23 -14.45 -5.27
CA ALA A 69 -0.89 -14.68 -6.18
C ALA A 69 -0.55 -15.63 -7.33
N LEU A 70 0.73 -15.69 -7.72
CA LEU A 70 1.28 -16.63 -8.70
C LEU A 70 2.31 -17.53 -8.01
N PRO A 71 1.92 -18.73 -7.52
CA PRO A 71 2.79 -19.59 -6.72
C PRO A 71 4.13 -19.93 -7.38
N GLN A 72 4.20 -19.94 -8.71
CA GLN A 72 5.44 -20.16 -9.48
C GLN A 72 6.51 -19.10 -9.21
N LEU A 73 6.12 -17.91 -8.77
CA LEU A 73 7.04 -16.80 -8.47
C LEU A 73 7.54 -16.81 -7.02
N TYR A 74 6.91 -17.59 -6.12
CA TYR A 74 7.24 -17.61 -4.70
C TYR A 74 8.71 -17.98 -4.42
N PRO A 75 9.30 -19.02 -5.06
CA PRO A 75 10.70 -19.40 -4.83
C PRO A 75 11.72 -18.34 -5.26
N LEU A 76 11.35 -17.45 -6.19
CA LEU A 76 12.25 -16.43 -6.74
C LEU A 76 12.54 -15.30 -5.75
N LYS A 77 11.75 -15.18 -4.66
CA LYS A 77 11.89 -14.13 -3.65
C LYS A 77 11.99 -12.73 -4.26
N ILE A 78 11.16 -12.46 -5.28
CA ILE A 78 11.18 -11.21 -6.07
C ILE A 78 11.13 -9.95 -5.19
N PRO A 79 10.26 -9.84 -4.15
CA PRO A 79 10.26 -8.67 -3.27
C PRO A 79 11.61 -8.44 -2.59
N LEU A 80 12.32 -9.49 -2.18
CA LEU A 80 13.63 -9.36 -1.56
C LEU A 80 14.64 -8.78 -2.55
N LEU A 81 14.71 -9.33 -3.77
CA LEU A 81 15.60 -8.85 -4.83
C LEU A 81 15.31 -7.39 -5.21
N LEU A 82 14.03 -7.05 -5.35
CA LEU A 82 13.60 -5.68 -5.64
C LEU A 82 13.95 -4.73 -4.48
N SER A 83 13.78 -5.15 -3.23
CA SER A 83 14.15 -4.35 -2.05
C SER A 83 15.64 -4.07 -1.97
N MET A 84 16.49 -5.07 -2.28
CA MET A 84 17.95 -4.91 -2.30
C MET A 84 18.36 -3.95 -3.40
N GLY A 85 17.81 -4.09 -4.61
CA GLY A 85 18.06 -3.18 -5.72
C GLY A 85 17.60 -1.76 -5.42
N ALA A 86 16.39 -1.60 -4.88
CA ALA A 86 15.83 -0.32 -4.47
C ALA A 86 16.71 0.39 -3.43
N LEU A 87 17.07 -0.29 -2.34
CA LEU A 87 17.93 0.28 -1.30
C LEU A 87 19.32 0.64 -1.84
N SER A 88 19.93 -0.22 -2.66
CA SER A 88 21.24 0.04 -3.25
C SER A 88 21.22 1.26 -4.17
N ALA A 89 20.19 1.37 -5.01
CA ALA A 89 20.01 2.52 -5.90
C ALA A 89 19.75 3.81 -5.11
N LEU A 90 18.92 3.77 -4.05
CA LEU A 90 18.66 4.93 -3.19
C LEU A 90 19.92 5.41 -2.47
N LEU A 91 20.72 4.49 -1.91
CA LEU A 91 21.99 4.82 -1.27
C LEU A 91 22.97 5.44 -2.27
N TRP A 92 23.07 4.89 -3.48
CA TRP A 92 23.91 5.43 -4.54
C TRP A 92 23.49 6.86 -4.93
N HIS A 93 22.21 7.07 -5.26
CA HIS A 93 21.72 8.37 -5.71
C HIS A 93 21.70 9.43 -4.60
N SER A 94 21.59 9.01 -3.34
CA SER A 94 21.63 9.91 -2.18
C SER A 94 23.07 10.30 -1.81
N LEU A 95 23.97 9.32 -1.67
CA LEU A 95 25.31 9.54 -1.12
C LEU A 95 26.38 9.80 -2.18
N VAL A 96 26.30 9.12 -3.32
CA VAL A 96 27.35 9.11 -4.35
C VAL A 96 27.02 10.08 -5.49
N SER A 97 25.94 9.82 -6.25
CA SER A 97 25.61 10.68 -7.40
C SER A 97 24.98 12.01 -7.00
N ARG A 98 24.35 12.07 -5.81
CA ARG A 98 23.62 13.24 -5.30
C ARG A 98 22.56 13.80 -6.26
N GLU A 99 22.06 12.94 -7.14
CA GLU A 99 21.00 13.29 -8.10
C GLU A 99 19.60 13.22 -7.48
N LEU A 100 19.48 12.55 -6.32
CA LEU A 100 18.20 12.42 -5.64
C LEU A 100 17.79 13.77 -5.01
N LYS A 101 16.75 14.39 -5.58
CA LYS A 101 16.14 15.60 -5.02
C LYS A 101 15.29 15.26 -3.81
N ILE A 102 15.91 15.28 -2.64
CA ILE A 102 15.23 15.07 -1.36
C ILE A 102 14.44 16.33 -1.00
N PHE A 103 13.17 16.16 -0.66
CA PHE A 103 12.32 17.22 -0.13
C PHE A 103 11.51 16.68 1.06
N TRP A 104 11.03 17.60 1.89
CA TRP A 104 10.26 17.27 3.09
C TRP A 104 8.94 18.03 3.12
N HIS A 105 7.85 17.28 3.24
CA HIS A 105 6.50 17.84 3.29
C HIS A 105 5.95 17.78 4.71
N HIS A 106 5.09 18.74 5.10
CA HIS A 106 4.58 18.84 6.48
C HIS A 106 3.90 17.54 6.98
N SER A 107 3.21 16.80 6.10
CA SER A 107 2.58 15.52 6.44
C SER A 107 3.59 14.45 6.88
N PHE A 108 4.86 14.54 6.44
CA PHE A 108 5.91 13.63 6.90
C PHE A 108 6.40 13.92 8.31
N ASN A 109 6.14 15.11 8.87
CA ASN A 109 6.40 15.35 10.30
C ASN A 109 5.56 14.39 11.16
N TRP A 110 4.26 14.28 10.86
CA TRP A 110 3.36 13.39 11.59
C TRP A 110 3.69 11.92 11.36
N LEU A 111 4.10 11.55 10.15
CA LEU A 111 4.59 10.21 9.85
C LEU A 111 5.86 9.88 10.66
N ALA A 112 6.82 10.81 10.72
CA ALA A 112 8.06 10.63 11.46
C ALA A 112 7.81 10.53 12.98
N ILE A 113 6.94 11.39 13.53
CA ILE A 113 6.54 11.31 14.94
C ILE A 113 5.87 9.96 15.22
N PHE A 114 4.94 9.52 14.36
CA PHE A 114 4.29 8.22 14.53
C PHE A 114 5.30 7.07 14.50
N TRP A 115 6.23 7.09 13.53
CA TRP A 115 7.29 6.08 13.43
C TRP A 115 8.20 6.06 14.66
N VAL A 116 8.58 7.22 15.20
CA VAL A 116 9.37 7.31 16.44
C VAL A 116 8.58 6.73 17.62
N LEU A 117 7.29 7.06 17.75
CA LEU A 117 6.43 6.52 18.80
C LEU A 117 6.31 5.00 18.71
N THR A 118 6.09 4.45 17.52
CA THR A 118 6.06 2.99 17.30
C THR A 118 7.40 2.35 17.62
N THR A 119 8.52 2.99 17.25
CA THR A 119 9.88 2.51 17.56
C THR A 119 10.14 2.47 19.06
N ILE A 120 9.72 3.50 19.79
CA ILE A 120 9.73 3.53 21.26
C ILE A 120 8.84 2.40 21.80
N GLY A 121 7.64 2.23 21.24
CA GLY A 121 6.71 1.17 21.60
C GLY A 121 7.28 -0.24 21.46
N VAL A 122 8.18 -0.50 20.51
CA VAL A 122 8.89 -1.79 20.39
C VAL A 122 9.75 -2.09 21.63
N VAL A 123 10.39 -1.08 22.21
CA VAL A 123 11.22 -1.24 23.43
C VAL A 123 10.36 -1.58 24.65
N PHE A 124 9.18 -0.97 24.73
CA PHE A 124 8.22 -1.14 25.83
C PHE A 124 7.15 -2.22 25.58
N ALA A 125 7.24 -2.94 24.46
CA ALA A 125 6.26 -3.96 24.10
C ALA A 125 6.15 -5.07 25.15
N SER A 126 4.94 -5.57 25.41
CA SER A 126 4.72 -6.64 26.38
C SER A 126 5.36 -7.96 25.93
N ASN A 127 5.34 -8.26 24.63
CA ASN A 127 6.18 -9.27 23.98
C ASN A 127 7.13 -8.62 22.96
N ARG A 128 8.35 -8.30 23.43
CA ARG A 128 9.40 -7.67 22.61
C ARG A 128 9.85 -8.49 21.41
N PRO A 129 10.05 -9.82 21.50
CA PRO A 129 10.37 -10.64 20.32
C PRO A 129 9.37 -10.49 19.17
N ILE A 130 8.07 -10.49 19.47
CA ILE A 130 7.01 -10.32 18.45
C ILE A 130 7.07 -8.92 17.84
N ALA A 131 7.17 -7.87 18.68
CA ALA A 131 7.26 -6.49 18.21
C ALA A 131 8.50 -6.26 17.35
N LEU A 132 9.65 -6.82 17.74
CA LEU A 132 10.90 -6.69 17.01
C LEU A 132 10.86 -7.44 15.67
N ALA A 133 10.25 -8.62 15.65
CA ALA A 133 10.06 -9.40 14.43
C ALA A 133 9.19 -8.65 13.41
N GLU A 134 8.06 -8.07 13.84
CA GLU A 134 7.22 -7.26 12.96
C GLU A 134 7.95 -5.99 12.50
N PHE A 135 8.61 -5.31 13.45
CA PHE A 135 9.31 -4.07 13.16
C PHE A 135 10.37 -4.26 12.09
N THR A 136 11.26 -5.24 12.26
CA THR A 136 12.40 -5.56 11.37
C THR A 136 11.99 -6.32 10.10
N GLY A 137 10.92 -7.10 10.17
CA GLY A 137 10.38 -7.87 9.05
C GLY A 137 9.68 -6.97 8.03
N VAL A 138 8.86 -6.03 8.50
CA VAL A 138 7.88 -5.31 7.67
C VAL A 138 7.94 -3.80 7.90
N TYR A 139 7.70 -3.34 9.13
CA TYR A 139 7.29 -1.95 9.38
C TYR A 139 8.35 -0.91 8.98
N TRP A 140 9.64 -1.11 9.32
CA TRP A 140 10.69 -0.14 8.94
C TRP A 140 10.84 -0.01 7.43
N LYS A 141 10.64 -1.11 6.69
CA LYS A 141 10.72 -1.12 5.22
C LYS A 141 9.60 -0.31 4.61
N ILE A 142 8.40 -0.35 5.19
CA ILE A 142 7.27 0.48 4.76
C ILE A 142 7.64 1.96 4.84
N ILE A 143 8.20 2.41 5.96
CA ILE A 143 8.56 3.83 6.16
C ILE A 143 9.65 4.28 5.18
N VAL A 144 10.72 3.49 5.03
CA VAL A 144 11.80 3.80 4.07
C VAL A 144 11.24 3.87 2.65
N MET A 145 10.35 2.96 2.28
CA MET A 145 9.80 2.88 0.93
C MET A 145 8.76 3.97 0.67
N THR A 146 8.01 4.42 1.67
CA THR A 146 7.17 5.61 1.58
C THR A 146 7.97 6.86 1.23
N LEU A 147 9.11 7.07 1.89
CA LEU A 147 10.02 8.17 1.55
C LEU A 147 10.64 7.98 0.17
N ALA A 148 11.05 6.76 -0.19
CA ALA A 148 11.60 6.46 -1.51
C ALA A 148 10.62 6.74 -2.66
N ILE A 149 9.36 6.33 -2.51
CA ILE A 149 8.30 6.65 -3.48
C ILE A 149 8.16 8.17 -3.59
N ALA A 150 8.16 8.89 -2.47
CA ALA A 150 8.03 10.35 -2.45
C ALA A 150 9.13 11.06 -3.24
N TRP A 151 10.37 10.60 -3.12
CA TRP A 151 11.52 11.22 -3.75
C TRP A 151 11.73 10.82 -5.22
N LEU A 152 11.37 9.59 -5.60
CA LEU A 152 11.54 9.08 -6.96
C LEU A 152 10.35 9.37 -7.89
N VAL A 153 9.13 9.43 -7.34
CA VAL A 153 7.92 9.73 -8.11
C VAL A 153 7.69 11.26 -8.09
N ASN A 154 8.57 11.98 -8.79
CA ASN A 154 8.66 13.44 -8.74
C ASN A 154 8.33 14.14 -10.08
N THR A 155 7.83 13.41 -11.07
CA THR A 155 7.37 13.97 -12.35
C THR A 155 5.97 13.46 -12.68
N THR A 156 5.24 14.21 -13.52
CA THR A 156 3.93 13.79 -14.05
C THR A 156 4.03 12.46 -14.79
N GLU A 157 5.11 12.24 -15.55
CA GLU A 157 5.34 10.99 -16.27
C GLU A 157 5.50 9.81 -15.30
N ASN A 158 6.28 9.98 -14.23
CA ASN A 158 6.45 8.95 -13.21
C ASN A 158 5.14 8.66 -12.46
N LEU A 159 4.35 9.70 -12.14
CA LEU A 159 3.01 9.53 -11.57
C LEU A 159 2.09 8.72 -12.50
N ALA A 160 2.11 9.03 -13.80
CA ALA A 160 1.33 8.31 -14.80
C ALA A 160 1.75 6.83 -14.91
N LYS A 161 3.05 6.56 -14.92
CA LYS A 161 3.60 5.19 -14.89
C LYS A 161 3.17 4.45 -13.63
N THR A 162 3.30 5.08 -12.45
CA THR A 162 2.86 4.52 -11.17
C THR A 162 1.38 4.15 -11.20
N ALA A 163 0.52 5.05 -11.69
CA ALA A 163 -0.91 4.79 -11.81
C ALA A 163 -1.22 3.61 -12.73
N MET A 164 -0.59 3.53 -13.90
CA MET A 164 -0.76 2.41 -14.83
C MET A 164 -0.27 1.08 -14.21
N THR A 165 0.87 1.08 -13.52
CA THR A 165 1.38 -0.13 -12.85
C THR A 165 0.44 -0.60 -11.75
N ILE A 166 -0.14 0.32 -10.96
CA ILE A 166 -1.17 0.00 -9.96
C ILE A 166 -2.41 -0.63 -10.63
N ILE A 167 -2.87 -0.06 -11.76
CA ILE A 167 -4.02 -0.60 -12.51
C ILE A 167 -3.72 -2.00 -13.04
N TYR A 168 -2.54 -2.23 -13.63
CA TYR A 168 -2.17 -3.54 -14.15
C TYR A 168 -1.98 -4.59 -13.06
N ALA A 169 -1.38 -4.21 -11.92
CA ALA A 169 -1.29 -5.10 -10.76
C ALA A 169 -2.68 -5.46 -10.22
N GLY A 170 -3.57 -4.47 -10.12
CA GLY A 170 -4.97 -4.68 -9.77
C GLY A 170 -5.70 -5.61 -10.74
N ALA A 171 -5.48 -5.43 -12.04
CA ALA A 171 -6.05 -6.29 -13.08
C ALA A 171 -5.60 -7.74 -12.92
N LEU A 172 -4.31 -7.97 -12.66
CA LEU A 172 -3.77 -9.32 -12.45
C LEU A 172 -4.40 -9.99 -11.22
N VAL A 173 -4.40 -9.31 -10.07
CA VAL A 173 -4.93 -9.88 -8.82
C VAL A 173 -6.44 -10.09 -8.91
N SER A 174 -7.19 -9.17 -9.53
CA SER A 174 -8.63 -9.34 -9.73
C SER A 174 -8.98 -10.43 -10.73
N ALA A 175 -8.18 -10.63 -11.78
CA ALA A 175 -8.37 -11.76 -12.69
C ALA A 175 -8.21 -13.09 -11.96
N ILE A 176 -7.19 -13.22 -11.11
CA ILE A 176 -6.96 -14.42 -10.29
C ILE A 176 -8.10 -14.61 -9.28
N ALA A 177 -8.55 -13.55 -8.61
CA ALA A 177 -9.68 -13.61 -7.69
C ALA A 177 -10.97 -14.04 -8.40
N VAL A 178 -11.31 -13.45 -9.55
CA VAL A 178 -12.50 -13.87 -10.31
C VAL A 178 -12.38 -15.31 -10.78
N TYR A 179 -11.21 -15.72 -11.28
CA TYR A 179 -10.95 -17.10 -11.67
C TYR A 179 -11.15 -18.07 -10.50
N ASN A 180 -10.59 -17.76 -9.32
CA ASN A 180 -10.75 -18.58 -8.12
C ASN A 180 -12.23 -18.64 -7.69
N SER A 181 -12.95 -17.53 -7.75
CA SER A 181 -14.37 -17.47 -7.40
C SER A 181 -15.23 -18.33 -8.32
N ILE A 182 -14.99 -18.30 -9.63
CA ILE A 182 -15.75 -19.07 -10.62
C ILE A 182 -15.48 -20.57 -10.49
N ASN A 183 -14.23 -20.94 -10.21
CA ASN A 183 -13.81 -22.35 -10.13
C ASN A 183 -13.88 -22.95 -8.73
N GLY A 184 -14.36 -22.20 -7.73
CA GLY A 184 -14.45 -22.67 -6.35
C GLY A 184 -13.10 -22.91 -5.66
N ILE A 185 -12.04 -22.22 -6.09
CA ILE A 185 -10.67 -22.43 -5.59
C ILE A 185 -10.42 -21.55 -4.36
N GLY A 186 -9.99 -22.15 -3.24
CA GLY A 186 -9.59 -21.42 -2.05
C GLY A 186 -10.71 -20.56 -1.45
N LEU A 187 -11.96 -21.02 -1.53
CA LEU A 187 -13.10 -20.31 -0.95
C LEU A 187 -13.16 -20.50 0.57
N VAL A 188 -13.47 -19.43 1.28
CA VAL A 188 -13.80 -19.44 2.72
C VAL A 188 -15.32 -19.40 2.86
N GLU A 189 -15.86 -20.12 3.86
CA GLU A 189 -17.31 -20.18 4.12
C GLU A 189 -18.12 -20.59 2.87
N GLY A 190 -17.51 -21.42 2.01
CA GLY A 190 -18.10 -21.92 0.78
C GLY A 190 -18.33 -20.90 -0.35
N SER A 191 -18.06 -19.61 -0.15
CA SER A 191 -18.45 -18.57 -1.14
C SER A 191 -17.54 -17.34 -1.23
N ARG A 192 -16.62 -17.14 -0.28
CA ARG A 192 -15.77 -15.93 -0.22
C ARG A 192 -14.40 -16.20 -0.82
N VAL A 193 -14.04 -15.45 -1.85
CA VAL A 193 -12.79 -15.73 -2.55
C VAL A 193 -11.56 -15.28 -1.78
N THR A 194 -10.49 -16.08 -1.88
CA THR A 194 -9.17 -15.77 -1.35
C THR A 194 -8.08 -16.12 -2.36
N ILE A 195 -6.86 -15.68 -2.08
CA ILE A 195 -5.68 -16.03 -2.85
C ILE A 195 -4.58 -16.46 -1.89
N GLY A 196 -4.03 -17.67 -2.08
CA GLY A 196 -2.85 -18.13 -1.34
C GLY A 196 -3.08 -18.42 0.15
N ARG A 197 -4.31 -18.74 0.54
CA ARG A 197 -4.67 -19.05 1.93
C ARG A 197 -3.90 -20.25 2.51
N ASP A 198 -3.69 -21.29 1.70
CA ASP A 198 -3.08 -22.55 2.15
C ASP A 198 -1.64 -22.40 2.65
N PHE A 199 -0.93 -21.35 2.23
CA PHE A 199 0.43 -21.04 2.67
C PHE A 199 0.51 -19.72 3.45
N GLY A 200 -0.63 -19.22 3.95
CA GLY A 200 -0.67 -18.07 4.85
C GLY A 200 -0.45 -16.71 4.18
N SER A 201 -0.81 -16.55 2.91
CA SER A 201 -0.79 -15.24 2.25
C SER A 201 -1.71 -14.24 2.97
N MET A 202 -1.33 -12.96 2.98
CA MET A 202 -2.21 -11.87 3.41
C MET A 202 -3.47 -11.79 2.51
N LEU A 203 -3.37 -12.17 1.24
CA LEU A 203 -4.53 -12.26 0.34
C LEU A 203 -5.43 -13.47 0.63
N GLY A 204 -5.02 -14.31 1.58
CA GLY A 204 -5.77 -15.45 2.10
C GLY A 204 -6.95 -15.04 3.00
N ASP A 205 -7.00 -13.78 3.43
CA ASP A 205 -8.18 -13.17 4.06
C ASP A 205 -8.98 -12.40 3.00
N PRO A 206 -10.27 -12.73 2.77
CA PRO A 206 -11.11 -12.01 1.80
C PRO A 206 -11.18 -10.51 2.08
N ASN A 207 -11.10 -10.10 3.34
CA ASN A 207 -11.19 -8.69 3.72
C ASN A 207 -9.94 -7.91 3.31
N ASP A 208 -8.76 -8.47 3.52
CA ASP A 208 -7.50 -7.86 3.11
C ASP A 208 -7.38 -7.84 1.58
N LEU A 209 -7.79 -8.91 0.90
CA LEU A 209 -7.90 -8.96 -0.55
C LEU A 209 -8.81 -7.84 -1.08
N SER A 210 -9.97 -7.62 -0.46
CA SER A 210 -10.89 -6.56 -0.87
C SER A 210 -10.28 -5.16 -0.77
N LEU A 211 -9.48 -4.89 0.26
CA LEU A 211 -8.80 -3.62 0.45
C LEU A 211 -7.72 -3.41 -0.61
N VAL A 212 -6.93 -4.46 -0.90
CA VAL A 212 -5.90 -4.43 -1.95
C VAL A 212 -6.52 -4.13 -3.32
N LEU A 213 -7.70 -4.69 -3.62
CA LEU A 213 -8.42 -4.46 -4.88
C LEU A 213 -9.15 -3.12 -4.95
N MET A 214 -9.60 -2.57 -3.82
CA MET A 214 -10.18 -1.23 -3.75
C MET A 214 -9.15 -0.15 -4.09
N PHE A 215 -7.88 -0.37 -3.78
CA PHE A 215 -6.81 0.58 -4.09
C PHE A 215 -6.71 0.95 -5.59
N PRO A 216 -6.52 0.01 -6.53
CA PRO A 216 -6.51 0.30 -7.97
C PRO A 216 -7.88 0.74 -8.51
N LEU A 217 -9.00 0.43 -7.83
CA LEU A 217 -10.34 0.88 -8.25
C LEU A 217 -10.44 2.41 -8.31
N ALA A 218 -9.82 3.12 -7.36
CA ALA A 218 -9.79 4.58 -7.39
C ALA A 218 -9.01 5.11 -8.61
N PHE A 219 -7.94 4.42 -9.02
CA PHE A 219 -7.13 4.79 -10.19
C PHE A 219 -7.86 4.50 -11.50
N THR A 220 -8.56 3.37 -11.62
CA THR A 220 -9.31 3.03 -12.83
C THR A 220 -10.47 4.00 -13.07
N ILE A 221 -11.27 4.31 -12.04
CA ILE A 221 -12.40 5.24 -12.18
C ILE A 221 -11.88 6.63 -12.53
N SER A 222 -10.83 7.10 -11.86
CA SER A 222 -10.25 8.42 -12.15
C SER A 222 -9.72 8.50 -13.58
N GLN A 223 -8.96 7.49 -14.02
CA GLN A 223 -8.36 7.49 -15.35
C GLN A 223 -9.42 7.36 -16.45
N ALA A 224 -10.44 6.52 -16.26
CA ALA A 224 -11.54 6.37 -17.22
C ALA A 224 -12.39 7.64 -17.37
N SER A 225 -12.58 8.38 -16.27
CA SER A 225 -13.46 9.56 -16.20
C SER A 225 -12.76 10.90 -16.48
N THR A 226 -11.42 10.96 -16.47
CA THR A 226 -10.68 12.21 -16.68
C THR A 226 -10.57 12.57 -18.18
N PRO A 227 -11.08 13.74 -18.60
CA PRO A 227 -10.91 14.22 -19.97
C PRO A 227 -9.42 14.46 -20.31
N GLY A 228 -9.04 14.22 -21.57
CA GLY A 228 -7.66 14.41 -22.04
C GLY A 228 -6.75 13.17 -21.88
N ILE A 229 -7.15 12.16 -21.10
CA ILE A 229 -6.49 10.86 -21.11
C ILE A 229 -6.79 10.14 -22.43
N SER A 230 -5.79 9.45 -22.99
CA SER A 230 -5.96 8.71 -24.25
C SER A 230 -7.09 7.69 -24.18
N TYR A 231 -7.85 7.57 -25.27
CA TYR A 231 -9.03 6.71 -25.34
C TYR A 231 -8.71 5.25 -25.00
N PHE A 232 -7.56 4.75 -25.45
CA PHE A 232 -7.06 3.41 -25.13
C PHE A 232 -6.88 3.19 -23.61
N LYS A 233 -6.22 4.11 -22.90
CA LYS A 233 -6.05 4.03 -21.45
C LYS A 233 -7.39 4.09 -20.71
N ARG A 234 -8.33 4.89 -21.21
CA ARG A 234 -9.68 5.01 -20.64
C ARG A 234 -10.48 3.72 -20.77
N ILE A 235 -10.45 3.07 -21.95
CA ILE A 235 -11.11 1.78 -22.16
C ILE A 235 -10.50 0.70 -21.27
N ILE A 236 -9.17 0.58 -21.25
CA ILE A 236 -8.49 -0.40 -20.37
C ILE A 236 -8.89 -0.17 -18.92
N SER A 237 -8.87 1.07 -18.46
CA SER A 237 -9.28 1.42 -17.10
C SER A 237 -10.73 1.04 -16.82
N ALA A 238 -11.65 1.27 -17.76
CA ALA A 238 -13.05 0.88 -17.62
C ALA A 238 -13.23 -0.64 -17.53
N LEU A 239 -12.53 -1.41 -18.37
CA LEU A 239 -12.57 -2.87 -18.34
C LEU A 239 -11.99 -3.42 -17.02
N VAL A 240 -10.85 -2.90 -16.59
CA VAL A 240 -10.24 -3.29 -15.31
C VAL A 240 -11.12 -2.86 -14.13
N CYS A 241 -11.82 -1.73 -14.22
CA CYS A 241 -12.79 -1.30 -13.21
C CYS A 241 -13.91 -2.34 -13.02
N VAL A 242 -14.47 -2.87 -14.11
CA VAL A 242 -15.51 -3.92 -14.03
C VAL A 242 -14.94 -5.19 -13.41
N LEU A 243 -13.74 -5.59 -13.81
CA LEU A 243 -13.06 -6.76 -13.24
C LEU A 243 -12.79 -6.62 -11.73
N LEU A 244 -12.31 -5.45 -11.30
CA LEU A 244 -12.09 -5.12 -9.89
C LEU A 244 -13.38 -5.17 -9.09
N LEU A 245 -14.47 -4.59 -9.60
CA LEU A 245 -15.77 -4.63 -8.93
C LEU A 245 -16.28 -6.07 -8.77
N ALA A 246 -16.15 -6.90 -9.81
CA ALA A 246 -16.53 -8.31 -9.74
C ALA A 246 -15.70 -9.06 -8.68
N ALA A 247 -14.38 -8.86 -8.67
CA ALA A 247 -13.49 -9.47 -7.68
C ALA A 247 -13.83 -9.01 -6.24
N ILE A 248 -14.07 -7.72 -6.04
CA ILE A 248 -14.41 -7.17 -4.71
C ILE A 248 -15.75 -7.73 -4.24
N ILE A 249 -16.76 -7.83 -5.09
CA ILE A 249 -18.05 -8.46 -4.74
C ILE A 249 -17.83 -9.93 -4.34
N ALA A 250 -16.98 -10.67 -5.05
CA ALA A 250 -16.66 -12.06 -4.74
C ALA A 250 -15.94 -12.26 -3.39
N THR A 251 -15.25 -11.24 -2.85
CA THR A 251 -14.66 -11.30 -1.50
C THR A 251 -15.73 -11.29 -0.40
N GLN A 252 -16.91 -10.75 -0.71
CA GLN A 252 -18.01 -10.48 0.22
C GLN A 252 -17.59 -9.71 1.49
N SER A 253 -16.52 -8.90 1.41
CA SER A 253 -16.10 -8.06 2.53
C SER A 253 -16.96 -6.81 2.65
N ARG A 254 -17.70 -6.66 3.76
CA ARG A 254 -18.50 -5.46 4.05
C ARG A 254 -17.62 -4.21 4.15
N GLY A 255 -16.45 -4.32 4.80
CA GLY A 255 -15.48 -3.22 4.91
C GLY A 255 -14.89 -2.83 3.56
N GLY A 256 -14.58 -3.79 2.69
CA GLY A 256 -14.16 -3.54 1.32
C GLY A 256 -15.24 -2.85 0.48
N LEU A 257 -16.49 -3.31 0.58
CA LEU A 257 -17.61 -2.74 -0.16
C LEU A 257 -17.92 -1.30 0.26
N LEU A 258 -17.89 -0.99 1.56
CA LEU A 258 -18.06 0.39 2.06
C LEU A 258 -16.94 1.30 1.56
N GLY A 259 -15.70 0.82 1.54
CA GLY A 259 -14.58 1.54 0.92
C GLY A 259 -14.82 1.83 -0.56
N CYS A 260 -15.32 0.84 -1.31
CA CYS A 260 -15.66 1.01 -2.74
C CYS A 260 -16.80 2.02 -2.94
N ILE A 261 -17.84 1.97 -2.11
CA ILE A 261 -18.93 2.94 -2.13
C ILE A 261 -18.40 4.35 -1.88
N ALA A 262 -17.44 4.52 -0.96
CA ALA A 262 -16.81 5.82 -0.72
C ALA A 262 -16.02 6.31 -1.94
N VAL A 263 -15.24 5.44 -2.59
CA VAL A 263 -14.50 5.77 -3.83
C VAL A 263 -15.48 6.16 -4.95
N ILE A 264 -16.47 5.32 -5.23
CA ILE A 264 -17.48 5.58 -6.27
C ILE A 264 -18.26 6.85 -5.94
N GLY A 265 -18.63 7.07 -4.68
CA GLY A 265 -19.35 8.24 -4.20
C GLY A 265 -18.59 9.54 -4.47
N ILE A 266 -17.28 9.57 -4.29
CA ILE A 266 -16.44 10.75 -4.62
C ILE A 266 -16.49 11.06 -6.12
N PHE A 267 -16.33 10.05 -6.97
CA PHE A 267 -16.39 10.26 -8.43
C PHE A 267 -17.80 10.58 -8.91
N ALA A 268 -18.82 9.93 -8.37
CA ALA A 268 -20.20 10.21 -8.70
C ALA A 268 -20.59 11.63 -8.26
N TRP A 269 -20.12 12.08 -7.08
CA TRP A 269 -20.27 13.47 -6.65
C TRP A 269 -19.57 14.44 -7.59
N LYS A 270 -18.40 14.10 -8.13
CA LYS A 270 -17.70 14.94 -9.12
C LYS A 270 -18.43 15.00 -10.47
N LEU A 271 -18.90 13.86 -10.97
CA LEU A 271 -19.38 13.70 -12.35
C LEU A 271 -20.88 14.03 -12.51
N VAL A 272 -21.70 13.72 -11.50
CA VAL A 272 -23.15 13.92 -11.57
C VAL A 272 -23.48 15.37 -11.19
N ARG A 273 -24.10 16.10 -12.14
CA ARG A 273 -24.50 17.51 -11.93
C ARG A 273 -25.59 17.65 -10.86
N SER A 274 -26.65 16.84 -10.96
CA SER A 274 -27.77 16.87 -9.99
C SER A 274 -27.46 16.04 -8.74
N LYS A 275 -27.24 16.71 -7.60
CA LYS A 275 -27.00 16.03 -6.32
C LYS A 275 -28.24 15.33 -5.78
N VAL A 276 -29.43 15.87 -6.09
CA VAL A 276 -30.71 15.24 -5.76
C VAL A 276 -30.85 13.90 -6.47
N LEU A 277 -30.53 13.84 -7.77
CA LEU A 277 -30.56 12.59 -8.54
C LEU A 277 -29.54 11.57 -8.01
N LEU A 278 -28.34 12.03 -7.65
CA LEU A 278 -27.32 11.15 -7.09
C LEU A 278 -27.78 10.53 -5.77
N ILE A 279 -28.34 11.35 -4.86
CA ILE A 279 -28.81 10.89 -3.55
C ILE A 279 -30.02 9.97 -3.71
N SER A 280 -30.95 10.26 -4.60
CA SER A 280 -32.13 9.42 -4.84
C SER A 280 -31.74 8.06 -5.42
N LEU A 281 -30.90 8.03 -6.46
CA LEU A 281 -30.40 6.79 -7.05
C LEU A 281 -29.54 6.00 -6.06
N GLY A 282 -28.70 6.67 -5.27
CA GLY A 282 -27.92 6.03 -4.21
C GLY A 282 -28.80 5.39 -3.14
N SER A 283 -29.89 6.06 -2.76
CA SER A 283 -30.87 5.53 -1.79
C SER A 283 -31.62 4.32 -2.36
N VAL A 284 -32.05 4.38 -3.62
CA VAL A 284 -32.69 3.25 -4.31
C VAL A 284 -31.71 2.07 -4.42
N ALA A 285 -30.47 2.30 -4.83
CA ALA A 285 -29.46 1.26 -4.91
C ALA A 285 -29.17 0.61 -3.55
N ALA A 286 -29.14 1.38 -2.47
CA ALA A 286 -28.99 0.85 -1.11
C ALA A 286 -30.18 -0.03 -0.69
N VAL A 287 -31.42 0.39 -1.00
CA VAL A 287 -32.62 -0.41 -0.73
C VAL A 287 -32.63 -1.69 -1.56
N VAL A 288 -32.33 -1.62 -2.87
CA VAL A 288 -32.24 -2.80 -3.74
C VAL A 288 -31.16 -3.75 -3.23
N LEU A 289 -29.98 -3.24 -2.87
CA LEU A 289 -28.94 -4.05 -2.28
C LEU A 289 -29.40 -4.70 -0.98
N TYR A 290 -30.04 -3.97 -0.07
CA TYR A 290 -30.58 -4.53 1.17
C TYR A 290 -31.57 -5.68 0.91
N LEU A 291 -32.48 -5.51 -0.05
CA LEU A 291 -33.50 -6.51 -0.39
C LEU A 291 -32.91 -7.74 -1.11
N VAL A 292 -31.98 -7.54 -2.05
CA VAL A 292 -31.37 -8.63 -2.84
C VAL A 292 -30.29 -9.36 -2.06
N ALA A 293 -29.61 -8.68 -1.13
CA ALA A 293 -28.49 -9.23 -0.39
C ALA A 293 -28.88 -10.24 0.70
N GLY A 294 -30.18 -10.46 1.00
CA GLY A 294 -30.62 -11.50 1.95
C GLY A 294 -29.89 -11.44 3.28
N ILE A 295 -29.74 -10.24 3.86
CA ILE A 295 -28.82 -9.95 4.99
C ILE A 295 -29.21 -10.74 6.27
N SER A 296 -30.44 -11.24 6.36
CA SER A 296 -30.97 -12.00 7.50
C SER A 296 -30.27 -13.35 7.74
N ASP A 297 -29.80 -14.04 6.70
CA ASP A 297 -29.29 -15.43 6.82
C ASP A 297 -27.76 -15.55 6.63
N ARG A 298 -27.05 -14.42 6.62
CA ARG A 298 -25.64 -14.38 6.22
C ARG A 298 -24.69 -14.45 7.39
N ALA A 299 -24.08 -15.62 7.66
CA ALA A 299 -22.91 -15.74 8.53
C ALA A 299 -21.85 -14.68 8.15
N SER A 300 -21.72 -13.65 8.98
CA SER A 300 -20.62 -12.71 8.88
C SER A 300 -19.58 -13.23 9.85
N GLY A 301 -18.41 -13.63 9.38
CA GLY A 301 -17.33 -14.07 10.27
C GLY A 301 -15.99 -13.87 9.61
N GLY A 302 -14.91 -13.70 10.36
CA GLY A 302 -13.63 -14.23 9.91
C GLY A 302 -13.73 -15.75 9.78
N ALA A 303 -12.76 -16.41 9.15
CA ALA A 303 -12.80 -17.86 8.92
C ALA A 303 -12.89 -18.75 10.19
N ALA A 304 -12.91 -18.15 11.39
CA ALA A 304 -13.05 -18.81 12.68
C ALA A 304 -14.36 -18.46 13.43
N GLU A 305 -15.23 -17.59 12.89
CA GLU A 305 -16.42 -17.09 13.60
C GLU A 305 -17.70 -17.75 13.05
N GLN A 306 -18.41 -18.53 13.87
CA GLN A 306 -19.60 -19.26 13.44
C GLN A 306 -20.87 -18.42 13.67
N GLY A 307 -21.15 -17.51 12.73
CA GLY A 307 -22.45 -16.82 12.65
C GLY A 307 -22.38 -15.31 12.91
N ILE A 308 -23.51 -14.64 12.64
CA ILE A 308 -23.62 -13.18 12.68
C ILE A 308 -23.39 -12.65 14.10
N ASP A 309 -24.03 -13.28 15.09
CA ASP A 309 -23.99 -12.83 16.47
C ASP A 309 -22.62 -13.07 17.10
N GLU A 310 -21.98 -14.21 16.81
CA GLU A 310 -20.62 -14.51 17.30
C GLU A 310 -19.56 -13.56 16.71
N SER A 311 -19.62 -13.23 15.41
CA SER A 311 -18.67 -12.29 14.80
C SER A 311 -18.89 -10.84 15.26
N ALA A 312 -20.14 -10.41 15.42
CA ALA A 312 -20.43 -9.07 15.91
C ALA A 312 -19.97 -8.90 17.36
N MET A 313 -20.25 -9.89 18.21
CA MET A 313 -19.81 -9.88 19.61
C MET A 313 -18.30 -10.05 19.74
N GLY A 314 -17.66 -10.91 18.94
CA GLY A 314 -16.20 -11.06 18.89
C GLY A 314 -15.48 -9.74 18.63
N ARG A 315 -16.01 -8.90 17.72
CA ARG A 315 -15.49 -7.54 17.50
C ARG A 315 -15.66 -6.62 18.70
N ILE A 316 -16.83 -6.66 19.34
CA ILE A 316 -17.09 -5.84 20.54
C ILE A 316 -16.10 -6.21 21.65
N TYR A 317 -15.89 -7.51 21.89
CA TYR A 317 -14.91 -7.98 22.87
C TYR A 317 -13.47 -7.58 22.48
N ALA A 318 -13.12 -7.66 21.19
CA ALA A 318 -11.82 -7.21 20.70
C ALA A 318 -11.60 -5.69 20.88
N TRP A 319 -12.64 -4.87 20.68
CA TRP A 319 -12.56 -3.42 20.90
C TRP A 319 -12.46 -3.08 22.37
N GLU A 320 -13.21 -3.76 23.24
CA GLU A 320 -13.10 -3.61 24.68
C GLU A 320 -11.69 -3.97 25.17
N ALA A 321 -11.14 -5.09 24.70
CA ALA A 321 -9.78 -5.50 24.99
C ALA A 321 -8.76 -4.44 24.53
N ALA A 322 -8.91 -3.91 23.31
CA ALA A 322 -8.04 -2.85 22.78
C ALA A 322 -8.06 -1.58 23.65
N ILE A 323 -9.25 -1.17 24.13
CA ILE A 323 -9.39 -0.02 25.03
C ILE A 323 -8.69 -0.31 26.36
N LYS A 324 -8.91 -1.48 26.97
CA LYS A 324 -8.26 -1.83 28.25
C LYS A 324 -6.73 -1.91 28.12
N MET A 325 -6.21 -2.47 27.02
CA MET A 325 -4.77 -2.46 26.72
C MET A 325 -4.20 -1.03 26.70
N ALA A 326 -4.93 -0.08 26.10
CA ALA A 326 -4.54 1.32 26.05
C ALA A 326 -4.72 2.05 27.39
N ILE A 327 -5.70 1.68 28.21
CA ILE A 327 -5.85 2.23 29.57
C ILE A 327 -4.65 1.82 30.44
N ASP A 328 -4.25 0.56 30.37
CA ASP A 328 -3.10 0.05 31.14
C ASP A 328 -1.76 0.58 30.61
N ASN A 329 -1.65 0.82 29.30
CA ASN A 329 -0.44 1.31 28.64
C ASN A 329 -0.73 2.57 27.81
N PRO A 330 -1.02 3.72 28.44
CA PRO A 330 -1.60 4.89 27.76
C PRO A 330 -0.65 5.59 26.78
N LEU A 331 0.66 5.47 26.98
CA LEU A 331 1.66 6.18 26.18
C LEU A 331 2.15 5.36 24.97
N THR A 332 2.39 4.07 25.17
CA THR A 332 3.06 3.20 24.19
C THR A 332 2.18 2.06 23.69
N GLY A 333 1.03 1.82 24.31
CA GLY A 333 0.24 0.61 24.09
C GLY A 333 1.01 -0.65 24.50
N VAL A 334 0.50 -1.81 24.10
CA VAL A 334 1.15 -3.12 24.34
C VAL A 334 2.30 -3.41 23.37
N GLY A 335 2.55 -2.52 22.41
CA GLY A 335 3.58 -2.63 21.39
C GLY A 335 3.07 -3.19 20.05
N LEU A 336 3.89 -3.03 19.01
CA LEU A 336 3.57 -3.46 17.65
C LEU A 336 3.29 -4.97 17.57
N ASN A 337 2.23 -5.35 16.86
CA ASN A 337 1.79 -6.74 16.64
C ASN A 337 1.54 -7.55 17.93
N ASN A 338 1.29 -6.88 19.05
CA ASN A 338 1.10 -7.53 20.34
C ASN A 338 -0.38 -7.73 20.69
N PHE A 339 -1.33 -7.24 19.89
CA PHE A 339 -2.75 -7.36 20.22
C PHE A 339 -3.16 -8.81 20.54
N PHE A 340 -2.84 -9.77 19.66
CA PHE A 340 -3.22 -11.18 19.87
C PHE A 340 -2.58 -11.82 21.10
N SER A 341 -1.32 -11.49 21.40
CA SER A 341 -0.64 -12.01 22.59
C SER A 341 -1.25 -11.50 23.90
N ASN A 342 -1.96 -10.37 23.86
CA ASN A 342 -2.58 -9.76 25.02
C ASN A 342 -4.09 -10.00 25.05
N TYR A 343 -4.71 -10.43 23.95
CA TYR A 343 -6.17 -10.50 23.83
C TYR A 343 -6.83 -11.34 24.94
N PHE A 344 -6.29 -12.52 25.25
CA PHE A 344 -6.78 -13.38 26.33
C PHE A 344 -6.88 -12.67 27.70
N PHE A 345 -5.90 -11.83 28.04
CA PHE A 345 -5.84 -11.16 29.34
C PHE A 345 -6.78 -9.95 29.45
N TYR A 346 -7.16 -9.37 28.31
CA TYR A 346 -7.90 -8.13 28.25
C TYR A 346 -9.35 -8.30 27.76
N SER A 347 -9.66 -9.43 27.11
CA SER A 347 -11.03 -9.72 26.68
C SER A 347 -11.94 -9.95 27.89
N SER A 348 -13.16 -9.42 27.82
CA SER A 348 -14.22 -9.69 28.80
C SER A 348 -14.84 -11.07 28.63
N HIS A 349 -14.64 -11.70 27.48
CA HIS A 349 -15.13 -13.03 27.15
C HIS A 349 -14.08 -13.81 26.36
N TRP A 350 -13.83 -15.05 26.77
CA TRP A 350 -12.93 -15.96 26.06
C TRP A 350 -13.69 -17.23 25.68
N ASP A 351 -13.86 -17.41 24.37
CA ASP A 351 -14.54 -18.53 23.73
C ASP A 351 -13.56 -19.61 23.24
N GLY A 352 -12.27 -19.48 23.58
CA GLY A 352 -11.23 -20.42 23.18
C GLY A 352 -10.40 -19.98 21.98
N LEU A 353 -10.72 -18.85 21.34
CA LEU A 353 -10.03 -18.37 20.14
C LEU A 353 -9.70 -16.87 20.18
N ASN A 354 -8.68 -16.50 19.40
CA ASN A 354 -8.29 -15.10 19.24
C ASN A 354 -9.16 -14.42 18.19
N HIS A 355 -9.82 -13.31 18.57
CA HIS A 355 -10.54 -12.46 17.62
C HIS A 355 -9.66 -11.32 17.13
N ALA A 356 -9.69 -11.06 15.83
CA ALA A 356 -9.00 -9.89 15.28
C ALA A 356 -9.76 -8.60 15.62
N VAL A 357 -9.03 -7.50 15.81
CA VAL A 357 -9.63 -6.20 16.14
C VAL A 357 -10.65 -5.73 15.09
N HIS A 358 -10.41 -6.06 13.82
CA HIS A 358 -11.21 -5.59 12.68
C HIS A 358 -11.52 -4.08 12.72
N SER A 359 -10.55 -3.29 13.19
CA SER A 359 -10.62 -1.83 13.19
C SER A 359 -9.23 -1.25 13.35
N THR A 360 -8.81 -0.42 12.40
CA THR A 360 -7.49 0.22 12.41
C THR A 360 -7.37 1.15 13.61
N TRP A 361 -8.46 1.81 14.01
CA TRP A 361 -8.46 2.75 15.13
C TRP A 361 -8.18 2.04 16.46
N PHE A 362 -8.90 0.97 16.74
CA PHE A 362 -8.68 0.17 17.95
C PHE A 362 -7.35 -0.59 17.90
N GLY A 363 -6.91 -1.05 16.73
CA GLY A 363 -5.61 -1.71 16.57
C GLY A 363 -4.45 -0.77 16.88
N VAL A 364 -4.46 0.44 16.29
CA VAL A 364 -3.46 1.47 16.58
C VAL A 364 -3.53 1.90 18.06
N LEU A 365 -4.75 2.06 18.61
CA LEU A 365 -4.94 2.38 20.03
C LEU A 365 -4.28 1.34 20.95
N ALA A 366 -4.55 0.05 20.73
CA ALA A 366 -4.01 -1.02 21.56
C ALA A 366 -2.47 -1.07 21.47
N GLU A 367 -1.91 -0.94 20.27
CA GLU A 367 -0.49 -1.19 20.02
C GLU A 367 0.41 0.03 20.19
N THR A 368 -0.16 1.25 20.19
CA THR A 368 0.61 2.51 20.35
C THR A 368 0.06 3.46 21.40
N GLY A 369 -1.01 3.09 22.11
CA GLY A 369 -1.64 3.90 23.14
C GLY A 369 -2.40 5.11 22.60
N PHE A 370 -2.86 5.98 23.50
CA PHE A 370 -3.62 7.18 23.14
C PHE A 370 -2.78 8.19 22.34
N ILE A 371 -1.50 8.34 22.70
CA ILE A 371 -0.59 9.28 22.01
C ILE A 371 -0.37 8.82 20.56
N GLY A 372 -0.10 7.53 20.35
CA GLY A 372 0.06 6.98 19.01
C GLY A 372 -1.20 7.15 18.17
N LEU A 373 -2.39 6.86 18.73
CA LEU A 373 -3.66 7.07 18.03
C LEU A 373 -3.87 8.55 17.65
N ILE A 374 -3.62 9.49 18.56
CA ILE A 374 -3.78 10.93 18.30
C ILE A 374 -2.88 11.35 17.13
N VAL A 375 -1.61 10.97 17.16
CA VAL A 375 -0.65 11.31 16.08
C VAL A 375 -1.06 10.66 14.76
N PHE A 376 -1.54 9.41 14.81
CA PHE A 376 -2.04 8.71 13.62
C PHE A 376 -3.25 9.42 13.01
N VAL A 377 -4.22 9.85 13.82
CA VAL A 377 -5.38 10.63 13.35
C VAL A 377 -4.94 11.97 12.76
N ILE A 378 -3.98 12.66 13.38
CA ILE A 378 -3.43 13.91 12.85
C ILE A 378 -2.74 13.68 11.50
N LEU A 379 -1.98 12.60 11.34
CA LEU A 379 -1.39 12.20 10.06
C LEU A 379 -2.48 12.04 8.99
N ILE A 380 -3.53 11.28 9.28
CA ILE A 380 -4.65 11.07 8.36
C ILE A 380 -5.31 12.40 7.97
N VAL A 381 -5.62 13.25 8.94
CA VAL A 381 -6.21 14.58 8.69
C VAL A 381 -5.26 15.45 7.87
N SER A 382 -3.96 15.42 8.14
CA SER A 382 -2.94 16.13 7.36
C SER A 382 -2.95 15.67 5.91
N LEU A 383 -3.00 14.37 5.64
CA LEU A 383 -3.07 13.82 4.29
C LEU A 383 -4.34 14.26 3.54
N ILE A 384 -5.51 14.19 4.18
CA ILE A 384 -6.78 14.65 3.60
C ILE A 384 -6.73 16.14 3.27
N LYS A 385 -6.19 16.97 4.18
CA LYS A 385 -6.04 18.42 3.95
C LYS A 385 -5.11 18.68 2.77
N THR A 386 -3.97 17.99 2.70
CA THR A 386 -3.01 18.11 1.60
C THR A 386 -3.63 17.70 0.27
N SER A 387 -4.34 16.58 0.21
CA SER A 387 -4.98 16.10 -1.04
C SER A 387 -6.07 17.06 -1.50
N ARG A 388 -6.91 17.58 -0.59
CA ARG A 388 -7.95 18.55 -0.93
C ARG A 388 -7.36 19.89 -1.40
N ALA A 389 -6.33 20.39 -0.71
CA ALA A 389 -5.62 21.60 -1.13
C ALA A 389 -4.96 21.41 -2.50
N THR A 390 -4.44 20.23 -2.79
CA THR A 390 -3.86 19.88 -4.09
C THR A 390 -4.91 19.85 -5.20
N LEU A 391 -6.08 19.25 -4.95
CA LEU A 391 -7.20 19.27 -5.91
C LEU A 391 -7.69 20.69 -6.19
N ALA A 392 -7.84 21.52 -5.16
CA ALA A 392 -8.22 22.92 -5.31
C ALA A 392 -7.17 23.73 -6.09
N ARG A 393 -5.88 23.47 -5.86
CA ARG A 393 -4.79 24.07 -6.64
C ARG A 393 -4.90 23.70 -8.11
N LEU A 394 -5.08 22.41 -8.42
CA LEU A 394 -5.18 21.94 -9.80
C LEU A 394 -6.43 22.47 -10.53
N SER A 395 -7.56 22.66 -9.82
CA SER A 395 -8.77 23.23 -10.42
C SER A 395 -8.66 24.73 -10.71
N ASN A 396 -7.89 25.45 -9.90
CA ASN A 396 -7.72 26.90 -10.01
C ASN A 396 -6.48 27.30 -10.82
N CYS A 397 -5.71 26.32 -11.29
CA CYS A 397 -4.50 26.53 -12.07
C CYS A 397 -4.87 27.09 -13.45
N THR A 398 -4.29 28.24 -13.83
CA THR A 398 -4.61 28.87 -15.13
C THR A 398 -3.79 28.28 -16.28
N THR A 399 -2.68 27.60 -15.97
CA THR A 399 -1.81 26.93 -16.94
C THR A 399 -2.36 25.55 -17.34
N HIS A 400 -1.86 25.01 -18.45
CA HIS A 400 -2.22 23.68 -18.91
C HIS A 400 -1.73 22.61 -17.92
N VAL A 401 -2.66 22.06 -17.12
CA VAL A 401 -2.40 20.92 -16.24
C VAL A 401 -2.48 19.62 -17.05
N PRO A 402 -1.42 18.78 -17.05
CA PRO A 402 -1.48 17.48 -17.69
C PRO A 402 -2.65 16.62 -17.15
N PRO A 403 -3.48 16.01 -18.01
CA PRO A 403 -4.62 15.18 -17.60
C PRO A 403 -4.23 14.07 -16.61
N GLU A 404 -3.05 13.47 -16.78
CA GLU A 404 -2.54 12.42 -15.90
C GLU A 404 -2.34 12.90 -14.46
N LEU A 405 -1.82 14.12 -14.27
CA LEU A 405 -1.63 14.67 -12.94
C LEU A 405 -2.97 14.86 -12.21
N ASN A 406 -3.97 15.37 -12.93
CA ASN A 406 -5.32 15.55 -12.41
C ASN A 406 -5.97 14.19 -12.08
N ALA A 407 -5.86 13.21 -12.99
CA ALA A 407 -6.37 11.86 -12.77
C ALA A 407 -5.73 11.21 -11.52
N VAL A 408 -4.41 11.29 -11.37
CA VAL A 408 -3.73 10.72 -10.20
C VAL A 408 -4.10 11.45 -8.92
N ALA A 409 -4.25 12.77 -8.94
CA ALA A 409 -4.66 13.54 -7.76
C ALA A 409 -6.03 13.10 -7.22
N TYR A 410 -7.02 12.93 -8.11
CA TYR A 410 -8.33 12.44 -7.71
C TYR A 410 -8.30 10.97 -7.27
N ALA A 411 -7.51 10.13 -7.95
CA ALA A 411 -7.35 8.72 -7.57
C ALA A 411 -6.77 8.58 -6.17
N VAL A 412 -5.71 9.32 -5.84
CA VAL A 412 -5.07 9.31 -4.52
C VAL A 412 -6.03 9.84 -3.45
N TYR A 413 -6.77 10.92 -3.72
CA TYR A 413 -7.77 11.42 -2.78
C TYR A 413 -8.89 10.39 -2.52
N ALA A 414 -9.48 9.84 -3.58
CA ALA A 414 -10.55 8.86 -3.46
C ALA A 414 -10.07 7.57 -2.79
N GLY A 415 -8.88 7.08 -3.16
CA GLY A 415 -8.25 5.91 -2.55
C GLY A 415 -7.93 6.12 -1.07
N LEU A 416 -7.52 7.33 -0.66
CA LEU A 416 -7.32 7.69 0.75
C LEU A 416 -8.63 7.61 1.54
N ILE A 417 -9.71 8.22 1.03
CA ILE A 417 -11.01 8.15 1.71
C ILE A 417 -11.54 6.72 1.76
N GLY A 418 -11.45 5.97 0.65
CA GLY A 418 -11.83 4.56 0.61
C GLY A 418 -11.07 3.72 1.63
N THR A 419 -9.76 3.93 1.76
CA THR A 419 -8.90 3.22 2.73
C THR A 419 -9.26 3.55 4.17
N ILE A 420 -9.60 4.80 4.47
CA ILE A 420 -10.03 5.22 5.82
C ILE A 420 -11.38 4.59 6.19
N VAL A 421 -12.34 4.60 5.26
CA VAL A 421 -13.65 3.98 5.45
C VAL A 421 -13.50 2.47 5.65
N SER A 422 -12.73 1.80 4.78
CA SER A 422 -12.47 0.37 4.88
C SER A 422 -11.69 0.00 6.15
N GLY A 423 -10.70 0.82 6.52
CA GLY A 423 -9.90 0.69 7.74
C GLY A 423 -10.69 0.82 9.03
N THR A 424 -11.91 1.35 9.00
CA THR A 424 -12.80 1.33 10.17
C THR A 424 -13.25 -0.10 10.52
N PHE A 425 -13.27 -0.99 9.53
CA PHE A 425 -13.68 -2.40 9.63
C PHE A 425 -12.52 -3.39 9.42
N LEU A 426 -11.28 -2.90 9.34
CA LEU A 426 -10.08 -3.68 9.04
C LEU A 426 -8.89 -3.22 9.88
N THR A 427 -7.98 -4.11 10.24
CA THR A 427 -6.79 -3.78 11.05
C THR A 427 -5.57 -3.52 10.16
N GLN A 428 -5.39 -2.26 9.73
CA GLN A 428 -4.46 -1.91 8.64
C GLN A 428 -3.52 -0.74 8.97
N GLY A 429 -3.43 -0.36 10.25
CA GLY A 429 -2.67 0.82 10.70
C GLY A 429 -1.16 0.73 10.51
N PHE A 430 -0.60 -0.48 10.48
CA PHE A 430 0.84 -0.74 10.31
C PHE A 430 1.19 -1.38 8.97
N ASN A 431 0.22 -1.44 8.04
CA ASN A 431 0.36 -2.07 6.73
C ASN A 431 0.41 -1.03 5.60
N TRP A 432 0.87 -1.48 4.43
CA TRP A 432 1.14 -0.67 3.23
C TRP A 432 0.11 0.42 2.81
N PRO A 433 -1.22 0.21 2.82
CA PRO A 433 -2.17 1.10 2.13
C PRO A 433 -2.02 2.59 2.46
N ILE A 434 -2.04 2.93 3.76
CA ILE A 434 -2.00 4.32 4.24
C ILE A 434 -0.66 4.97 3.91
N TYR A 435 0.43 4.22 4.01
CA TYR A 435 1.79 4.72 3.79
C TYR A 435 2.12 4.91 2.30
N ILE A 436 1.58 4.07 1.41
CA ILE A 436 1.66 4.30 -0.04
C ILE A 436 0.85 5.54 -0.41
N LEU A 437 -0.37 5.70 0.12
CA LEU A 437 -1.20 6.89 -0.14
C LEU A 437 -0.61 8.16 0.47
N ALA A 438 0.10 8.06 1.59
CA ALA A 438 0.86 9.16 2.16
C ALA A 438 1.96 9.63 1.20
N ALA A 439 2.75 8.69 0.67
CA ALA A 439 3.76 8.99 -0.33
C ALA A 439 3.15 9.66 -1.57
N LEU A 440 2.14 9.03 -2.19
CA LEU A 440 1.52 9.53 -3.41
C LEU A 440 0.83 10.89 -3.20
N THR A 441 0.23 11.13 -2.04
CA THR A 441 -0.37 12.43 -1.69
C THR A 441 0.70 13.52 -1.70
N VAL A 442 1.86 13.24 -1.12
CA VAL A 442 3.00 14.16 -1.10
C VAL A 442 3.60 14.34 -2.50
N CYS A 443 3.74 13.26 -3.29
CA CYS A 443 4.21 13.33 -4.68
C CYS A 443 3.34 14.25 -5.52
N VAL A 444 2.02 14.02 -5.52
CA VAL A 444 1.07 14.81 -6.31
C VAL A 444 1.07 16.26 -5.82
N SER A 445 1.14 16.50 -4.51
CA SER A 445 1.25 17.86 -3.97
C SER A 445 2.49 18.57 -4.51
N ASN A 446 3.67 17.94 -4.45
CA ASN A 446 4.92 18.52 -4.93
C ASN A 446 4.94 18.77 -6.46
N VAL A 447 4.49 17.78 -7.24
CA VAL A 447 4.40 17.90 -8.70
C VAL A 447 3.37 18.96 -9.10
N SER A 448 2.23 19.05 -8.40
CA SER A 448 1.21 20.09 -8.65
C SER A 448 1.70 21.50 -8.33
N GLN A 449 2.52 21.66 -7.29
CA GLN A 449 3.15 22.96 -6.99
C GLN A 449 4.07 23.37 -8.14
N THR A 450 4.93 22.46 -8.59
CA THR A 450 5.85 22.74 -9.70
C THR A 450 5.10 23.06 -11.00
N ALA A 451 4.05 22.30 -11.32
CA ALA A 451 3.25 22.49 -12.53
C ALA A 451 2.47 23.83 -12.52
N CYS A 452 1.96 24.27 -11.37
CA CYS A 452 1.20 25.51 -11.25
C CYS A 452 2.06 26.74 -10.88
N GLN A 453 3.31 26.58 -10.41
CA GLN A 453 4.21 27.71 -10.11
C GLN A 453 4.94 28.29 -11.32
N ASN A 454 4.98 27.57 -12.46
CA ASN A 454 5.44 28.11 -13.75
C ASN A 454 4.56 29.28 -14.28
N GLU A 455 3.59 29.76 -13.48
CA GLU A 455 2.79 30.97 -13.68
C GLU A 455 3.57 32.28 -13.40
N LYS A 456 4.75 32.21 -12.77
CA LYS A 456 5.50 33.39 -12.27
C LYS A 456 6.95 33.53 -12.76
N SER A 457 7.42 32.76 -13.75
CA SER A 457 8.74 32.96 -14.35
C SER A 457 8.66 33.56 -15.75
#